data_AF-A0A8T0MM36-F1
#
_entry.id   AF-A0A8T0MM36-F1
#
_cell.length_a   1.000
_cell.length_b   1.000
_cell.length_c   1.000
_cell.angle_alpha   90.00
_cell.angle_beta   90.00
_cell.angle_gamma   90.00
#
_symmetry.space_group_name_H-M   'P 1'
#
loop_
_entity.id
_entity.type
_entity.pdbx_description
1 polymer ?
#
loop_
_entity_poly.entity_id
_entity_poly.type
_entity_poly.pdbx_seq_one_letter_code
_entity_poly.pdbx_strand_id
1 'polypeptide(L)'
;MERSCRQLVLFFLFLAASSSATVLEPGTSQYCAPSWLADMAPDCVGGLEKPRLPCCMMVMATVGMGFDDEVPCICPVVREPAFLATGLNIYDIFSLYPVCQGVLPVGPDTPDPCKGQPRE
;
A
#
# COMPACT_ATOMS: atom_id res chain seq x y z
N MET A 1 48.44 -19.07 -26.34
CA MET A 1 48.04 -18.37 -25.09
C MET A 1 46.78 -17.51 -25.29
N GLU A 2 46.00 -17.68 -26.37
CA GLU A 2 44.90 -16.76 -26.74
C GLU A 2 43.49 -17.34 -26.52
N ARG A 3 43.36 -18.67 -26.44
CA ARG A 3 42.07 -19.35 -26.16
C ARG A 3 41.63 -19.20 -24.69
N SER A 4 42.58 -19.17 -23.76
CA SER A 4 42.31 -19.06 -22.32
C SER A 4 41.68 -17.71 -21.95
N CYS A 5 42.18 -16.62 -22.55
CA CYS A 5 41.63 -15.27 -22.34
C CYS A 5 40.21 -15.14 -22.90
N ARG A 6 39.96 -15.68 -24.12
CA ARG A 6 38.64 -15.61 -24.75
C ARG A 6 37.58 -16.38 -23.97
N GLN A 7 37.95 -17.50 -23.36
CA GLN A 7 37.04 -18.33 -22.57
C GLN A 7 36.73 -17.69 -21.20
N LEU A 8 37.71 -17.03 -20.58
CA LEU A 8 37.50 -16.22 -19.36
C LEU A 8 36.53 -15.05 -19.63
N VAL A 9 36.69 -14.32 -20.74
CA VAL A 9 35.80 -13.20 -21.09
C VAL A 9 34.36 -13.67 -21.31
N LEU A 10 34.15 -14.79 -22.00
CA LEU A 10 32.81 -15.36 -22.19
C LEU A 10 32.18 -15.81 -20.88
N PHE A 11 32.96 -16.38 -19.95
CA PHE A 11 32.48 -16.78 -18.63
C PHE A 11 32.02 -15.57 -17.79
N PHE A 12 32.76 -14.46 -17.85
CA PHE A 12 32.35 -13.19 -17.20
C PHE A 12 31.10 -12.57 -17.84
N LEU A 13 30.94 -12.65 -19.16
CA LEU A 13 29.73 -12.17 -19.84
C LEU A 13 28.48 -12.98 -19.47
N PHE A 14 28.61 -14.30 -19.29
CA PHE A 14 27.50 -15.15 -18.84
C PHE A 14 27.06 -14.88 -17.40
N LEU A 15 27.99 -14.51 -16.50
CA LEU A 15 27.69 -14.20 -15.11
C LEU A 15 26.97 -12.85 -14.93
N ALA A 16 27.14 -11.89 -15.85
CA ALA A 16 26.48 -10.58 -15.75
C ALA A 16 24.97 -10.63 -16.10
N ALA A 17 24.49 -11.70 -16.75
CA ALA A 17 23.09 -11.82 -17.21
C ALA A 17 22.11 -12.34 -16.14
N SER A 18 22.57 -12.66 -14.93
CA SER A 18 21.74 -13.15 -13.82
C SER A 18 21.72 -12.19 -12.64
N SER A 19 21.67 -10.89 -12.94
CA SER A 19 21.20 -9.91 -11.96
C SER A 19 19.68 -9.82 -12.11
N SER A 20 18.94 -10.70 -11.44
CA SER A 20 17.55 -10.39 -11.13
C SER A 20 17.59 -9.18 -10.21
N ALA A 21 17.52 -7.98 -10.80
CA ALA A 21 17.16 -6.80 -10.06
C ALA A 21 15.74 -7.07 -9.55
N THR A 22 15.62 -7.50 -8.30
CA THR A 22 14.45 -7.14 -7.52
C THR A 22 14.51 -5.62 -7.47
N VAL A 23 13.85 -4.98 -8.41
CA VAL A 23 13.41 -3.60 -8.25
C VAL A 23 12.61 -3.64 -6.96
N LEU A 24 13.21 -3.18 -5.87
CA LEU A 24 12.47 -2.72 -4.72
C LEU A 24 11.70 -1.53 -5.28
N GLU A 25 10.46 -1.79 -5.70
CA GLU A 25 9.52 -0.76 -6.10
C GLU A 25 9.55 0.32 -5.01
N PRO A 26 10.05 1.53 -5.31
CA PRO A 26 10.01 2.62 -4.37
C PRO A 26 8.52 2.99 -4.23
N GLY A 27 7.92 2.62 -3.11
CA GLY A 27 6.50 2.92 -2.85
C GLY A 27 5.75 1.88 -2.02
N THR A 28 6.30 0.68 -1.80
CA THR A 28 5.71 -0.24 -0.82
C THR A 28 6.27 0.07 0.57
N SER A 29 5.50 0.81 1.37
CA SER A 29 5.73 0.89 2.81
C SER A 29 5.86 -0.53 3.35
N GLN A 30 7.05 -0.95 3.78
CA GLN A 30 7.33 -2.31 4.28
C GLN A 30 6.45 -2.69 5.50
N TYR A 31 5.76 -1.70 6.07
CA TYR A 31 4.87 -1.85 7.22
C TYR A 31 3.39 -1.93 6.85
N CYS A 32 3.02 -1.55 5.62
CA CYS A 32 1.64 -1.66 5.16
C CYS A 32 1.40 -3.10 4.66
N ALA A 33 0.46 -3.81 5.29
CA ALA A 33 0.02 -5.15 4.87
C ALA A 33 -1.37 -5.03 4.20
N PRO A 34 -1.47 -4.70 2.91
CA PRO A 34 -2.70 -4.16 2.33
C PRO A 34 -3.84 -5.17 2.32
N SER A 35 -3.54 -6.42 1.94
CA SER A 35 -4.51 -7.51 1.88
C SER A 35 -5.11 -7.83 3.25
N TRP A 36 -4.27 -7.94 4.29
CA TRP A 36 -4.73 -8.19 5.67
C TRP A 36 -5.61 -7.04 6.21
N LEU A 37 -5.25 -5.80 5.89
CA LEU A 37 -6.05 -4.64 6.24
C LEU A 37 -7.39 -4.63 5.48
N ALA A 38 -7.37 -4.95 4.18
CA ALA A 38 -8.56 -5.01 3.34
C ALA A 38 -9.57 -6.08 3.79
N ASP A 39 -9.11 -7.20 4.35
CA ASP A 39 -9.99 -8.23 4.92
C ASP A 39 -10.83 -7.73 6.11
N MET A 40 -10.43 -6.63 6.77
CA MET A 40 -11.21 -6.00 7.85
C MET A 40 -12.23 -4.97 7.33
N ALA A 41 -12.18 -4.59 6.05
CA ALA A 41 -13.07 -3.57 5.47
C ALA A 41 -14.58 -3.90 5.60
N PRO A 42 -15.04 -5.17 5.50
CA PRO A 42 -16.46 -5.49 5.67
C PRO A 42 -17.04 -5.07 7.02
N ASP A 43 -16.21 -5.01 8.08
CA ASP A 43 -16.65 -4.56 9.41
C ASP A 43 -16.94 -3.05 9.48
N CYS A 44 -16.55 -2.29 8.45
CA CYS A 44 -16.86 -0.86 8.32
C CYS A 44 -18.21 -0.57 7.66
N VAL A 45 -18.83 -1.56 7.02
CA VAL A 45 -20.09 -1.36 6.29
C VAL A 45 -21.24 -1.11 7.26
N GLY A 46 -21.97 0.00 7.07
CA GLY A 46 -23.15 0.35 7.86
C GLY A 46 -22.87 0.82 9.30
N GLY A 47 -21.59 0.98 9.67
CA GLY A 47 -21.15 1.30 11.03
C GLY A 47 -20.59 2.71 11.19
N LEU A 48 -21.11 3.73 10.48
CA LEU A 48 -20.51 5.07 10.46
C LEU A 48 -20.56 5.80 11.81
N GLU A 49 -21.59 5.59 12.63
CA GLU A 49 -21.70 6.24 13.95
C GLU A 49 -21.05 5.41 15.07
N LYS A 50 -21.02 4.08 14.91
CA LYS A 50 -20.48 3.15 15.90
C LYS A 50 -19.80 1.96 15.21
N PRO A 51 -18.61 2.17 14.64
CA PRO A 51 -17.87 1.14 13.93
C PRO A 51 -17.48 0.00 14.87
N ARG A 52 -17.41 -1.21 14.33
CA ARG A 52 -16.88 -2.36 15.06
C ARG A 52 -15.38 -2.20 15.27
N LEU A 53 -14.85 -2.89 16.29
CA LEU A 53 -13.43 -2.83 16.60
C LEU A 53 -12.50 -3.15 15.41
N PRO A 54 -12.77 -4.18 14.57
CA PRO A 54 -11.93 -4.47 13.40
C PRO A 54 -11.92 -3.33 12.37
N CYS A 55 -13.05 -2.66 12.17
CA CYS A 55 -13.10 -1.48 11.33
C CYS A 55 -12.17 -0.38 11.85
N CYS A 56 -12.23 -0.06 13.14
CA CYS A 56 -11.35 0.96 13.69
C CYS A 56 -9.87 0.58 13.69
N MET A 57 -9.54 -0.71 13.87
CA MET A 57 -8.16 -1.18 13.73
C MET A 57 -7.65 -0.93 12.31
N MET A 58 -8.44 -1.29 11.29
CA MET A 58 -8.11 -1.04 9.90
C MET A 58 -7.96 0.47 9.63
N VAL A 59 -8.98 1.27 9.95
CA VAL A 59 -9.01 2.72 9.72
C VAL A 59 -7.79 3.41 10.34
N MET A 60 -7.47 3.09 11.60
CA MET A 60 -6.32 3.67 12.28
C MET A 60 -4.99 3.22 11.67
N ALA A 61 -4.88 1.96 11.25
CA ALA A 61 -3.67 1.44 10.62
C ALA A 61 -3.45 2.03 9.23
N THR A 62 -4.48 2.11 8.38
CA THR A 62 -4.34 2.56 6.99
C THR A 62 -4.13 4.06 6.86
N VAL A 63 -4.77 4.86 7.73
CA VAL A 63 -4.65 6.32 7.75
C VAL A 63 -3.44 6.78 8.55
N GLY A 64 -3.13 6.10 9.66
CA GLY A 64 -2.03 6.45 10.55
C GLY A 64 -0.65 5.95 10.09
N MET A 65 -0.58 4.84 9.34
CA MET A 65 0.69 4.33 8.81
C MET A 65 1.02 4.90 7.44
N GLY A 66 2.28 5.26 7.26
CA GLY A 66 2.80 5.75 5.99
C GLY A 66 2.23 7.10 5.58
N PHE A 67 1.77 7.92 6.54
CA PHE A 67 1.40 9.31 6.24
C PHE A 67 2.60 10.10 5.70
N ASP A 68 3.81 9.81 6.19
CA ASP A 68 5.07 10.40 5.72
C ASP A 68 5.74 9.58 4.61
N ASP A 69 5.14 8.46 4.19
CA ASP A 69 5.66 7.65 3.08
C ASP A 69 5.28 8.25 1.73
N GLU A 70 6.05 7.95 0.69
CA GLU A 70 5.79 8.42 -0.68
C GLU A 70 4.40 7.96 -1.20
N VAL A 71 3.94 6.80 -0.73
CA VAL A 71 2.61 6.26 -0.99
C VAL A 71 1.93 5.91 0.33
N PRO A 72 0.85 6.62 0.70
CA PRO A 72 0.11 6.32 1.92
C PRO A 72 -0.46 4.90 1.94
N CYS A 73 -0.42 4.22 3.09
CA CYS A 73 -0.83 2.81 3.22
C CYS A 73 -2.28 2.54 2.76
N ILE A 74 -3.16 3.52 2.91
CA ILE A 74 -4.54 3.43 2.43
C ILE A 74 -4.62 3.21 0.91
N CYS A 75 -3.65 3.68 0.11
CA CYS A 75 -3.71 3.63 -1.35
C CYS A 75 -3.63 2.22 -1.94
N PRO A 76 -2.70 1.34 -1.53
CA PRO A 76 -2.76 -0.06 -1.93
C PRO A 76 -3.96 -0.79 -1.30
N VAL A 77 -4.37 -0.46 -0.08
CA VAL A 77 -5.50 -1.13 0.61
C VAL A 77 -6.82 -0.94 -0.14
N VAL A 78 -7.12 0.27 -0.63
CA VAL A 78 -8.37 0.53 -1.36
C VAL A 78 -8.43 -0.13 -2.74
N ARG A 79 -7.31 -0.70 -3.21
CA ARG A 79 -7.23 -1.47 -4.47
C ARG A 79 -7.39 -2.96 -4.26
N GLU A 80 -7.34 -3.44 -3.03
CA GLU A 80 -7.47 -4.87 -2.72
C GLU A 80 -8.89 -5.38 -3.02
N PRO A 81 -9.04 -6.59 -3.58
CA PRO A 81 -10.35 -7.15 -3.93
C PRO A 81 -11.32 -7.21 -2.75
N ALA A 82 -10.84 -7.54 -1.55
CA ALA A 82 -11.65 -7.60 -0.34
C ALA A 82 -12.24 -6.24 0.03
N PHE A 83 -11.47 -5.16 -0.14
CA PHE A 83 -11.94 -3.80 0.08
C PHE A 83 -12.97 -3.40 -0.99
N LEU A 84 -12.64 -3.61 -2.27
CA LEU A 84 -13.53 -3.26 -3.39
C LEU A 84 -14.90 -3.96 -3.30
N ALA A 85 -14.93 -5.20 -2.81
CA ALA A 85 -16.17 -5.95 -2.62
C ALA A 85 -17.14 -5.33 -1.60
N THR A 86 -16.66 -4.44 -0.71
CA THR A 86 -17.51 -3.75 0.28
C THR A 86 -18.32 -2.61 -0.32
N GLY A 87 -17.91 -2.08 -1.49
CA GLY A 87 -18.46 -0.86 -2.08
C GLY A 87 -18.08 0.43 -1.35
N LEU A 88 -17.23 0.36 -0.31
CA LEU A 88 -16.66 1.52 0.36
C LEU A 88 -15.68 2.24 -0.58
N ASN A 89 -15.53 3.54 -0.37
CA ASN A 89 -14.51 4.36 -1.02
C ASN A 89 -13.56 4.96 0.04
N ILE A 90 -12.47 5.57 -0.43
CA ILE A 90 -11.44 6.15 0.45
C ILE A 90 -11.98 7.24 1.38
N TYR A 91 -12.96 8.02 0.94
CA TYR A 91 -13.57 9.08 1.75
C TYR A 91 -14.43 8.52 2.88
N ASP A 92 -15.06 7.36 2.69
CA ASP A 92 -15.78 6.67 3.76
C ASP A 92 -14.83 6.30 4.90
N ILE A 93 -13.62 5.83 4.57
CA ILE A 93 -12.57 5.50 5.55
C ILE A 93 -12.07 6.74 6.28
N PHE A 94 -11.86 7.86 5.58
CA PHE A 94 -11.50 9.12 6.24
C PHE A 94 -12.59 9.65 7.14
N SER A 95 -13.87 9.47 6.80
CA SER A 95 -14.99 9.88 7.65
C SER A 95 -15.05 9.08 8.96
N LEU A 96 -14.61 7.82 8.93
CA LEU A 96 -14.55 6.94 10.09
C LEU A 96 -13.35 7.23 11.01
N TYR A 97 -12.28 7.82 10.49
CA TYR A 97 -11.07 8.09 11.26
C TYR A 97 -11.31 8.89 12.55
N PRO A 98 -12.01 10.05 12.55
CA PRO A 98 -12.34 10.76 13.79
C PRO A 98 -13.31 9.98 14.69
N VAL A 99 -14.21 9.17 14.11
CA VAL A 99 -15.12 8.31 14.89
C VAL A 99 -14.35 7.23 15.65
N CYS A 100 -13.27 6.72 15.06
CA CYS A 100 -12.32 5.80 15.68
C CYS A 100 -11.31 6.49 16.61
N GLN A 101 -11.55 7.76 16.98
CA GLN A 101 -10.69 8.60 17.82
C GLN A 101 -9.34 8.99 17.18
N GLY A 102 -9.23 8.84 15.85
CA GLY A 102 -8.11 9.38 15.10
C GLY A 102 -8.16 10.91 15.05
N VAL A 103 -7.00 11.55 15.13
CA VAL A 103 -6.88 12.99 14.89
C VAL A 103 -6.45 13.15 13.45
N LEU A 104 -7.37 13.59 12.59
CA LEU A 104 -7.15 13.79 11.16
C LEU A 104 -5.89 14.64 10.93
N PRO A 105 -4.86 14.12 10.21
CA PRO A 105 -3.80 14.96 9.67
C PRO A 105 -4.22 15.66 8.36
N VAL A 106 -5.50 15.53 7.96
CA VAL A 106 -6.05 15.97 6.67
C VAL A 106 -7.37 16.72 6.86
N GLY A 107 -7.53 17.85 6.16
CA GLY A 107 -8.68 18.74 6.24
C GLY A 107 -9.63 18.59 5.05
N PRO A 108 -10.71 19.39 4.99
CA PRO A 108 -11.68 19.36 3.89
C PRO A 108 -11.07 19.66 2.51
N ASP A 109 -9.91 20.32 2.49
CA ASP A 109 -9.18 20.69 1.26
C ASP A 109 -8.05 19.69 0.93
N THR A 110 -7.93 18.58 1.65
CA THR A 110 -6.87 17.60 1.36
C THR A 110 -7.15 16.89 0.03
N PRO A 111 -6.23 16.98 -0.95
CA PRO A 111 -6.38 16.28 -2.22
C PRO A 111 -6.38 14.76 -2.03
N ASP A 112 -6.96 14.03 -2.98
CA ASP A 112 -6.90 12.56 -3.01
C ASP A 112 -5.44 12.10 -2.85
N PRO A 113 -5.09 11.43 -1.72
CA PRO A 113 -3.71 11.08 -1.42
C PRO A 113 -3.16 9.98 -2.34
N CYS A 114 -4.04 9.32 -3.11
CA CYS A 114 -3.68 8.26 -4.04
C CYS A 114 -3.61 8.75 -5.49
N LYS A 115 -3.85 10.03 -5.74
CA LYS A 115 -3.86 10.61 -7.09
C LYS A 115 -2.42 10.69 -7.63
N GLY A 116 -2.22 10.12 -8.83
CA GLY A 116 -0.91 10.08 -9.50
C GLY A 116 -0.16 8.74 -9.35
N GLN A 117 -0.69 7.80 -8.56
CA GLN A 117 -0.12 6.47 -8.40
C GLN A 117 -0.44 5.57 -9.62
N PRO A 118 0.51 4.76 -10.13
CA PRO A 118 0.27 3.81 -11.22
C PRO A 118 -0.92 2.90 -10.90
N ARG A 119 -1.82 2.68 -11.88
CA ARG A 119 -2.83 1.62 -11.81
C ARG A 119 -2.18 0.38 -12.41
N GLU A 120 -1.59 -0.45 -11.56
CA GLU A 120 -1.12 -1.77 -11.98
C GLU A 120 -2.29 -2.73 -12.17
#